data_AF-S0DZI5-F1
#
_entry.id   AF-S0DZI5-F1
#
_cell.length_a   1.000
_cell.length_b   1.000
_cell.length_c   1.000
_cell.angle_alpha   90.00
_cell.angle_beta   90.00
_cell.angle_gamma   90.00
#
_symmetry.space_group_name_H-M   'P 1'
#
loop_
_entity.id
_entity.type
_entity.pdbx_description
1 polymer ?
#
loop_
_entity_poly.entity_id
_entity_poly.type
_entity_poly.pdbx_seq_one_letter_code
_entity_poly.pdbx_strand_id
1 'polypeptide(L)'
;MSKPAQGEHTFLGTDINTSFFPNTTTHGISYVKQDIKNPPPESWHESFDLINMRMILIAAGSSSAQRAVVNDHIKLLKPGGWIQIGDCDRICPTPETENPRYHDMFACIRAVCQASGLEPLEAPKMKSWLAEAGLEDVHEMTAMRAVGKRNADEELGRLGVGADLIIAKGFAAGAKGKSGYDPKGHN
;
A
#
# COMPACT_ATOMS: atom_id res chain seq x y z
N MET A 1 -22.26 -2.66 -18.63
CA MET A 1 -21.91 -4.10 -18.53
C MET A 1 -22.75 -4.71 -17.42
N SER A 2 -23.33 -5.88 -17.64
CA SER A 2 -24.04 -6.62 -16.58
C SER A 2 -23.06 -6.99 -15.46
N LYS A 3 -23.51 -6.94 -14.20
CA LYS A 3 -22.74 -7.47 -13.07
C LYS A 3 -22.35 -8.92 -13.40
N PRO A 4 -21.08 -9.33 -13.23
CA PRO A 4 -20.69 -10.72 -13.45
C PRO A 4 -21.54 -11.64 -12.55
N ALA A 5 -21.82 -12.85 -13.02
CA ALA A 5 -22.54 -13.84 -12.24
C ALA A 5 -21.79 -14.07 -10.92
N GLN A 6 -22.54 -14.15 -9.82
CA GLN A 6 -21.96 -14.38 -8.50
C GLN A 6 -21.48 -15.84 -8.44
N GLY A 7 -20.16 -16.03 -8.52
CA GLY A 7 -19.51 -17.35 -8.52
C GLY A 7 -18.90 -17.68 -7.15
N GLU A 8 -18.35 -18.88 -7.04
CA GLU A 8 -17.43 -19.20 -5.94
C GLU A 8 -16.11 -18.46 -6.19
N HIS A 9 -15.68 -17.68 -5.21
CA HIS A 9 -14.43 -16.92 -5.24
C HIS A 9 -13.54 -17.37 -4.09
N THR A 10 -12.25 -17.51 -4.37
CA THR A 10 -11.23 -17.77 -3.36
C THR A 10 -10.28 -16.58 -3.27
N PHE A 11 -9.83 -16.28 -2.07
CA PHE A 11 -8.92 -15.17 -1.78
C PHE A 11 -7.72 -15.69 -1.00
N LEU A 12 -6.54 -15.18 -1.36
CA LEU A 12 -5.32 -15.37 -0.60
C LEU A 12 -4.90 -14.03 -0.01
N GLY A 13 -4.99 -13.91 1.31
CA GLY A 13 -4.48 -12.76 2.05
C GLY A 13 -3.04 -12.99 2.48
N THR A 14 -2.20 -11.97 2.35
CA THR A 14 -0.79 -12.02 2.74
C THR A 14 -0.41 -10.87 3.64
N ASP A 15 0.37 -11.13 4.68
CA ASP A 15 1.01 -10.12 5.51
C ASP A 15 2.29 -10.69 6.13
N ILE A 16 3.27 -9.85 6.42
CA ILE A 16 4.48 -10.26 7.16
C ILE A 16 4.15 -10.55 8.62
N ASN A 17 3.16 -9.85 9.17
CA ASN A 17 2.71 -9.96 10.55
C ASN A 17 1.44 -10.81 10.64
N THR A 18 1.63 -12.08 10.98
CA THR A 18 0.54 -13.06 11.12
C THR A 18 -0.43 -12.73 12.26
N SER A 19 -0.08 -11.81 13.19
CA SER A 19 -1.00 -11.42 14.26
C SER A 19 -2.20 -10.60 13.77
N PHE A 20 -2.17 -10.10 12.52
CA PHE A 20 -3.33 -9.48 11.86
C PHE A 20 -4.28 -10.49 11.22
N PHE A 21 -3.89 -11.76 11.12
CA PHE A 21 -4.77 -12.78 10.55
C PHE A 21 -5.92 -13.07 11.51
N PRO A 22 -7.14 -13.32 11.00
CA PRO A 22 -8.27 -13.62 11.85
C PRO A 22 -8.05 -14.97 12.54
N ASN A 23 -8.41 -15.05 13.82
CA ASN A 23 -8.40 -16.30 14.58
C ASN A 23 -9.55 -17.25 14.20
N THR A 24 -10.42 -16.84 13.27
CA THR A 24 -11.57 -17.61 12.79
C THR A 24 -11.45 -17.84 11.29
N THR A 25 -11.80 -19.04 10.86
CA THR A 25 -11.81 -19.39 9.43
C THR A 25 -12.90 -18.61 8.71
N THR A 26 -12.53 -17.90 7.65
CA THR A 26 -13.48 -17.27 6.73
C THR A 26 -13.58 -18.13 5.48
N HIS A 27 -14.78 -18.58 5.14
CA HIS A 27 -15.00 -19.43 3.97
C HIS A 27 -14.49 -18.74 2.70
N GLY A 28 -13.67 -19.46 1.91
CA GLY A 28 -13.09 -18.93 0.68
C GLY A 28 -11.90 -17.99 0.88
N ILE A 29 -11.39 -17.78 2.10
CA ILE A 29 -10.19 -16.96 2.33
C ILE A 29 -9.12 -17.76 3.07
N SER A 30 -7.94 -17.82 2.49
CA SER A 30 -6.73 -18.36 3.10
C SER A 30 -5.75 -17.24 3.42
N TYR A 31 -4.96 -17.39 4.49
CA TYR A 31 -3.96 -16.40 4.89
C TYR A 31 -2.57 -17.03 4.94
N VAL A 32 -1.58 -16.35 4.39
CA VAL A 32 -0.19 -16.84 4.34
C VAL A 32 0.76 -15.72 4.76
N LYS A 33 1.75 -16.06 5.60
CA LYS A 33 2.84 -15.14 5.93
C LYS A 33 3.68 -14.89 4.69
N GLN A 34 3.78 -13.64 4.25
CA GLN A 34 4.65 -13.25 3.14
C GLN A 34 5.22 -11.86 3.43
N ASP A 35 6.52 -11.71 3.23
CA ASP A 35 7.19 -10.41 3.25
C ASP A 35 7.30 -9.90 1.82
N ILE A 36 6.78 -8.71 1.53
CA ILE A 36 6.74 -8.11 0.19
C ILE A 36 8.13 -7.97 -0.43
N LYS A 37 9.20 -7.94 0.38
CA LYS A 37 10.59 -7.88 -0.08
C LYS A 37 11.11 -9.23 -0.60
N ASN A 38 10.44 -10.33 -0.27
CA ASN A 38 10.81 -11.66 -0.76
C ASN A 38 10.06 -11.96 -2.05
N PRO A 39 10.69 -12.68 -3.00
CA PRO A 39 9.99 -13.19 -4.17
C PRO A 39 8.73 -13.98 -3.77
N PRO A 40 7.60 -13.83 -4.48
CA PRO A 40 6.46 -14.70 -4.30
C PRO A 40 6.84 -16.18 -4.58
N PRO A 41 6.15 -17.16 -3.96
CA PRO A 41 6.33 -18.56 -4.29
C PRO A 41 6.11 -18.83 -5.79
N GLU A 42 6.99 -19.62 -6.40
CA GLU A 42 6.88 -19.96 -7.83
C GLU A 42 5.57 -20.68 -8.16
N SER A 43 5.01 -21.44 -7.21
CA SER A 43 3.71 -22.10 -7.34
C SER A 43 2.53 -21.13 -7.49
N TRP A 44 2.74 -19.82 -7.31
CA TRP A 44 1.74 -18.78 -7.50
C TRP A 44 1.78 -18.14 -8.89
N HIS A 45 2.77 -18.48 -9.72
CA HIS A 45 2.84 -17.99 -11.09
C HIS A 45 1.55 -18.36 -11.86
N GLU A 46 1.04 -17.43 -12.63
CA GLU A 46 -0.17 -17.61 -13.45
C GLU A 46 -1.37 -18.22 -12.69
N SER A 47 -1.52 -17.89 -11.40
CA SER A 47 -2.51 -18.54 -10.53
C SER A 47 -3.68 -17.64 -10.15
N PHE A 48 -3.55 -16.31 -10.32
CA PHE A 48 -4.57 -15.35 -9.90
C PHE A 48 -5.27 -14.66 -11.07
N ASP A 49 -6.59 -14.52 -10.95
CA ASP A 49 -7.41 -13.70 -11.86
C ASP A 49 -7.33 -12.21 -11.48
N LEU A 50 -7.05 -11.90 -10.21
CA LEU A 50 -6.89 -10.55 -9.68
C LEU A 50 -5.83 -10.51 -8.58
N ILE A 51 -4.95 -9.52 -8.64
CA ILE A 51 -4.03 -9.14 -7.56
C ILE A 51 -4.40 -7.75 -7.07
N ASN A 52 -4.57 -7.60 -5.77
CA ASN A 52 -4.79 -6.30 -5.14
C ASN A 52 -3.68 -5.98 -4.15
N MET A 53 -2.91 -4.94 -4.43
CA MET A 53 -1.86 -4.42 -3.56
C MET A 53 -2.34 -3.11 -2.94
N ARG A 54 -2.45 -3.06 -1.61
CA ARG A 54 -2.98 -1.87 -0.92
C ARG A 54 -2.04 -1.37 0.16
N MET A 55 -1.57 -0.13 0.02
CA MET A 55 -0.73 0.59 0.99
C MET A 55 0.53 -0.19 1.41
N ILE A 56 1.11 -0.95 0.49
CA ILE A 56 2.18 -1.92 0.79
C ILE A 56 3.50 -1.60 0.08
N LEU A 57 3.49 -0.84 -1.03
CA LEU A 57 4.69 -0.69 -1.87
C LEU A 57 5.84 -0.02 -1.12
N ILE A 58 5.55 0.96 -0.26
CA ILE A 58 6.60 1.61 0.54
C ILE A 58 7.43 0.62 1.38
N ALA A 59 6.86 -0.52 1.77
CA ALA A 59 7.56 -1.54 2.54
C ALA A 59 8.58 -2.34 1.71
N ALA A 60 8.49 -2.29 0.37
CA ALA A 60 9.48 -2.90 -0.52
C ALA A 60 10.81 -2.13 -0.55
N GLY A 61 10.83 -0.86 -0.15
CA GLY A 61 12.06 -0.07 0.01
C GLY A 61 12.29 0.95 -1.09
N SER A 62 13.43 0.85 -1.78
CA SER A 62 13.85 1.79 -2.83
C SER A 62 12.89 1.80 -4.03
N SER A 63 12.99 2.83 -4.88
CA SER A 63 12.25 2.91 -6.16
C SER A 63 12.40 1.64 -7.01
N SER A 64 13.64 1.13 -7.15
CA SER A 64 13.91 -0.09 -7.91
C SER A 64 13.29 -1.33 -7.28
N ALA A 65 13.31 -1.45 -5.95
CA ALA A 65 12.70 -2.57 -5.25
C ALA A 65 11.16 -2.53 -5.36
N GLN A 66 10.55 -1.35 -5.22
CA GLN A 66 9.10 -1.17 -5.42
C GLN A 66 8.67 -1.60 -6.82
N ARG A 67 9.38 -1.14 -7.85
CA ARG A 67 9.10 -1.53 -9.23
C ARG A 67 9.33 -3.03 -9.47
N ALA A 68 10.38 -3.62 -8.89
CA ALA A 68 10.64 -5.05 -8.98
C ALA A 68 9.50 -5.89 -8.37
N VAL A 69 9.01 -5.49 -7.20
CA VAL A 69 7.85 -6.12 -6.55
C VAL A 69 6.62 -6.07 -7.45
N VAL A 70 6.32 -4.93 -8.08
CA VAL A 70 5.20 -4.82 -9.03
C VAL A 70 5.37 -5.80 -10.18
N ASN A 71 6.56 -5.86 -10.79
CA ASN A 71 6.86 -6.80 -11.87
C ASN A 71 6.73 -8.26 -11.45
N ASP A 72 7.16 -8.61 -10.24
CA ASP A 72 7.04 -9.97 -9.71
C ASP A 72 5.58 -10.35 -9.44
N HIS A 73 4.76 -9.39 -8.98
CA HIS A 73 3.34 -9.63 -8.78
C HIS A 73 2.59 -9.78 -10.10
N ILE A 74 2.97 -9.05 -11.15
CA ILE A 74 2.38 -9.23 -12.49
C ILE A 74 2.53 -10.68 -12.99
N LYS A 75 3.65 -11.35 -12.69
CA LYS A 75 3.89 -12.77 -13.08
C LYS A 75 2.93 -13.76 -12.41
N LEU A 76 2.28 -13.36 -11.31
CA LEU A 76 1.31 -14.23 -10.61
C LEU A 76 -0.07 -14.20 -11.29
N LEU A 77 -0.30 -13.25 -12.21
CA LEU A 77 -1.54 -13.18 -12.96
C LEU A 77 -1.61 -14.27 -14.02
N LYS A 78 -2.77 -14.90 -14.14
CA LYS A 78 -3.14 -15.66 -15.33
C LYS A 78 -3.15 -14.73 -16.55
N PRO A 79 -2.98 -15.26 -17.78
CA PRO A 79 -3.30 -14.50 -18.99
C PRO A 79 -4.71 -13.91 -18.92
N GLY A 80 -4.81 -12.58 -19.07
CA GLY A 80 -6.07 -11.84 -18.94
C GLY A 80 -6.48 -11.44 -17.52
N GLY A 81 -5.63 -11.70 -16.52
CA GLY A 81 -5.84 -11.27 -15.14
C GLY A 81 -5.59 -9.77 -14.92
N TRP A 82 -6.00 -9.27 -13.76
CA TRP A 82 -5.93 -7.85 -13.40
C TRP A 82 -5.03 -7.60 -12.20
N ILE A 83 -4.32 -6.47 -12.18
CA ILE A 83 -3.65 -5.95 -10.98
C ILE A 83 -4.24 -4.59 -10.63
N GLN A 84 -4.59 -4.43 -9.36
CA GLN A 84 -4.99 -3.16 -8.78
C GLN A 84 -3.98 -2.76 -7.71
N ILE A 85 -3.43 -1.56 -7.84
CA ILE A 85 -2.51 -1.00 -6.85
C ILE A 85 -3.12 0.28 -6.28
N GLY A 86 -3.33 0.29 -4.97
CA GLY A 86 -3.80 1.45 -4.22
C GLY A 86 -2.76 1.86 -3.18
N ASP A 87 -1.92 2.84 -3.52
CA ASP A 87 -0.97 3.47 -2.58
C ASP A 87 -1.21 4.98 -2.55
N CYS A 88 -0.57 5.67 -1.61
CA CYS A 88 -0.72 7.10 -1.44
C CYS A 88 0.54 7.86 -1.85
N ASP A 89 0.33 9.01 -2.47
CA ASP A 89 1.39 10.01 -2.54
C ASP A 89 1.68 10.55 -1.13
N ARG A 90 2.96 10.74 -0.81
CA ARG A 90 3.42 11.24 0.50
C ARG A 90 3.71 12.73 0.41
N ILE A 91 2.81 13.44 -0.27
CA ILE A 91 2.79 14.89 -0.39
C ILE A 91 1.51 15.47 0.22
N CYS A 92 1.62 16.70 0.73
CA CYS A 92 0.46 17.45 1.15
C CYS A 92 -0.33 17.89 -0.08
N PRO A 93 -1.64 17.61 -0.17
CA PRO A 93 -2.37 17.80 -1.42
C PRO A 93 -2.99 19.20 -1.54
N THR A 94 -2.50 20.15 -0.76
CA THR A 94 -2.94 21.55 -0.71
C THR A 94 -1.72 22.48 -0.69
N PRO A 95 -1.84 23.76 -1.08
CA PRO A 95 -0.74 24.72 -0.95
C PRO A 95 -0.23 24.88 0.49
N GLU A 96 1.06 25.19 0.64
CA GLU A 96 1.70 25.40 1.95
C GLU A 96 1.10 26.59 2.71
N THR A 97 0.72 27.64 2.00
CA THR A 97 0.05 28.81 2.58
C THR A 97 -1.29 28.48 3.24
N GLU A 98 -1.96 27.42 2.78
CA GLU A 98 -3.24 26.96 3.33
C GLU A 98 -3.04 26.02 4.52
N ASN A 99 -2.09 25.09 4.44
CA ASN A 99 -1.90 24.05 5.46
C ASN A 99 -0.41 23.85 5.80
N PRO A 100 0.28 24.84 6.40
CA PRO A 100 1.72 24.76 6.63
C PRO A 100 2.09 23.59 7.56
N ARG A 101 1.26 23.31 8.57
CA ARG A 101 1.49 22.18 9.50
C ARG A 101 1.31 20.81 8.85
N TYR A 102 0.48 20.72 7.82
CA TYR A 102 0.31 19.47 7.10
C TYR A 102 1.46 19.23 6.14
N HIS A 103 2.03 20.29 5.56
CA HIS A 103 3.31 20.24 4.87
C HIS A 103 4.44 19.78 5.79
N ASP A 104 4.56 20.34 6.99
CA ASP A 104 5.54 19.90 8.00
C ASP A 104 5.41 18.39 8.29
N MET A 105 4.19 17.89 8.45
CA MET A 105 3.91 16.46 8.66
C MET A 105 4.40 15.60 7.50
N PHE A 106 4.03 15.92 6.26
CA PHE A 106 4.47 15.15 5.09
C PHE A 106 5.98 15.26 4.85
N ALA A 107 6.60 16.40 5.13
CA ALA A 107 8.05 16.55 5.08
C ALA A 107 8.74 15.62 6.10
N CYS A 108 8.21 15.54 7.33
CA CYS A 108 8.69 14.61 8.35
C CYS A 108 8.54 13.14 7.90
N ILE A 109 7.38 12.77 7.36
CA ILE A 109 7.12 11.42 6.83
C ILE A 109 8.17 11.05 5.78
N ARG A 110 8.39 11.92 4.79
CA ARG A 110 9.38 11.66 3.73
C ARG A 110 10.79 11.53 4.28
N ALA A 111 11.20 12.44 5.18
CA ALA A 111 12.53 12.41 5.78
C ALA A 111 12.78 11.10 6.55
N VAL A 112 11.81 10.62 7.33
CA VAL A 112 11.93 9.34 8.06
C VAL A 112 11.95 8.15 7.09
N CYS A 113 11.09 8.14 6.06
CA CYS A 113 11.12 7.11 5.02
C CYS A 113 12.52 7.02 4.37
N GLN A 114 13.05 8.16 3.92
CA GLN A 114 14.35 8.24 3.25
C GLN A 114 15.51 7.83 4.18
N ALA A 115 15.50 8.30 5.43
CA ALA A 115 16.46 7.88 6.45
C ALA A 115 16.42 6.37 6.73
N SER A 116 15.27 5.73 6.47
CA SER A 116 15.07 4.28 6.60
C SER A 116 15.34 3.51 5.30
N GLY A 117 15.82 4.16 4.23
CA GLY A 117 16.08 3.54 2.93
C GLY A 117 14.83 3.29 2.06
N LEU A 118 13.70 3.93 2.39
CA LEU A 118 12.45 3.81 1.65
C LEU A 118 12.26 5.00 0.70
N GLU A 119 11.70 4.77 -0.48
CA GLU A 119 11.39 5.84 -1.43
C GLU A 119 9.90 6.26 -1.35
N PRO A 120 9.57 7.44 -0.79
CA PRO A 120 8.19 7.84 -0.54
C PRO A 120 7.40 8.38 -1.74
N LEU A 121 8.04 8.68 -2.89
CA LEU A 121 7.44 9.44 -4.00
C LEU A 121 7.15 8.62 -5.27
N GLU A 122 6.93 7.31 -5.13
CA GLU A 122 6.73 6.43 -6.29
C GLU A 122 5.28 6.30 -6.78
N ALA A 123 4.28 6.64 -5.96
CA ALA A 123 2.87 6.41 -6.28
C ALA A 123 2.46 6.94 -7.68
N PRO A 124 2.86 8.16 -8.11
CA PRO A 124 2.51 8.67 -9.44
C PRO A 124 3.12 7.89 -10.62
N LYS A 125 4.10 7.02 -10.38
CA LYS A 125 4.79 6.25 -11.43
C LYS A 125 4.13 4.90 -11.72
N MET A 126 3.20 4.45 -10.87
CA MET A 126 2.62 3.11 -10.96
C MET A 126 1.97 2.85 -12.32
N LYS A 127 1.27 3.82 -12.89
CA LYS A 127 0.67 3.71 -14.24
C LYS A 127 1.73 3.40 -15.30
N SER A 128 2.87 4.09 -15.28
CA SER A 128 3.93 3.86 -16.26
C SER A 128 4.55 2.48 -16.07
N TRP A 129 4.75 2.03 -14.83
CA TRP A 129 5.29 0.70 -14.53
C TRP A 129 4.41 -0.42 -15.09
N LEU A 130 3.09 -0.32 -14.94
CA LEU A 130 2.16 -1.31 -15.46
C LEU A 130 2.19 -1.34 -17.00
N ALA A 131 2.18 -0.18 -17.66
CA ALA A 131 2.25 -0.10 -19.12
C ALA A 131 3.59 -0.62 -19.66
N GLU A 132 4.71 -0.25 -19.03
CA GLU A 132 6.05 -0.70 -19.40
C GLU A 132 6.24 -2.21 -19.17
N ALA A 133 5.46 -2.82 -18.27
CA ALA A 133 5.44 -4.26 -18.03
C ALA A 133 4.54 -5.04 -19.01
N GLY A 134 3.87 -4.35 -19.95
CA GLY A 134 3.06 -4.97 -21.00
C GLY A 134 1.57 -5.13 -20.67
N LEU A 135 1.06 -4.48 -19.61
CA LEU A 135 -0.39 -4.42 -19.39
C LEU A 135 -1.02 -3.45 -20.39
N GLU A 136 -2.14 -3.87 -20.98
CA GLU A 136 -2.77 -3.14 -22.09
C GLU A 136 -3.87 -2.17 -21.63
N ASP A 137 -4.67 -2.53 -20.61
CA ASP A 137 -5.80 -1.73 -20.11
C ASP A 137 -5.47 -1.03 -18.78
N VAL A 138 -4.61 -0.01 -18.85
CA VAL A 138 -4.08 0.68 -17.66
C VAL A 138 -4.83 1.98 -17.36
N HIS A 139 -5.58 1.97 -16.27
CA HIS A 139 -6.28 3.14 -15.73
C HIS A 139 -5.65 3.63 -14.43
N GLU A 140 -5.86 4.91 -14.15
CA GLU A 140 -5.43 5.55 -12.90
C GLU A 140 -6.54 6.46 -12.41
N MET A 141 -6.76 6.45 -11.10
CA MET A 141 -7.60 7.44 -10.42
C MET A 141 -6.87 7.96 -9.19
N THR A 142 -6.94 9.28 -9.00
CA THR A 142 -6.47 9.91 -7.76
C THR A 142 -7.68 10.34 -6.97
N ALA A 143 -7.77 9.87 -5.72
CA ALA A 143 -8.81 10.26 -4.78
C ALA A 143 -8.18 11.06 -3.64
N MET A 144 -8.72 12.25 -3.42
CA MET A 144 -8.34 13.11 -2.31
C MET A 144 -8.98 12.61 -1.03
N ARG A 145 -8.18 12.24 -0.03
CA ARG A 145 -8.72 11.90 1.29
C ARG A 145 -9.08 13.19 2.03
N ALA A 146 -10.38 13.49 2.11
CA ALA A 146 -10.86 14.63 2.89
C ALA A 146 -10.71 14.35 4.40
N VAL A 147 -9.98 15.23 5.09
CA VAL A 147 -9.66 15.12 6.53
C VAL A 147 -10.31 16.27 7.30
N GLY A 148 -10.87 15.96 8.48
CA GLY A 148 -11.50 16.95 9.34
C GLY A 148 -12.64 17.67 8.62
N LYS A 149 -12.68 19.00 8.77
CA LYS A 149 -13.75 19.86 8.21
C LYS A 149 -13.82 19.89 6.68
N ARG A 150 -12.84 19.34 5.96
CA ARG A 150 -12.93 19.19 4.50
C ARG A 150 -13.83 18.03 4.08
N ASN A 151 -14.13 17.11 4.99
CA ASN A 151 -15.01 16.00 4.70
C ASN A 151 -16.46 16.45 4.89
N ALA A 152 -17.31 16.20 3.89
CA ALA A 152 -18.74 16.49 3.99
C ALA A 152 -19.45 15.57 4.99
N ASP A 153 -18.89 14.38 5.22
CA ASP A 153 -19.29 13.48 6.28
C ASP A 153 -18.43 13.76 7.52
N GLU A 154 -19.09 14.23 8.59
CA GLU A 154 -18.42 14.63 9.83
C GLU A 154 -17.68 13.46 10.51
N GLU A 155 -18.24 12.25 10.46
CA GLU A 155 -17.63 11.09 11.09
C GLU A 155 -16.42 10.60 10.30
N LEU A 156 -16.51 10.56 8.97
CA LEU A 156 -15.35 10.28 8.12
C LEU A 156 -14.27 11.36 8.26
N GLY A 157 -14.67 12.62 8.44
CA GLY A 157 -13.75 13.72 8.76
C GLY A 157 -13.00 13.48 10.06
N ARG A 158 -13.71 13.08 11.12
CA ARG A 158 -13.13 12.76 12.44
C ARG A 158 -12.21 11.54 12.39
N LEU A 159 -12.62 10.47 11.70
CA LEU A 159 -11.80 9.27 11.50
C LEU A 159 -10.52 9.58 10.70
N GLY A 160 -10.62 10.44 9.69
CA GLY A 160 -9.46 10.92 8.94
C GLY A 160 -8.43 11.62 9.82
N VAL A 161 -8.87 12.48 10.76
CA VAL A 161 -7.98 13.11 11.74
C VAL A 161 -7.34 12.07 12.66
N GLY A 162 -8.12 11.09 13.12
CA GLY A 162 -7.61 9.98 13.94
C GLY A 162 -6.50 9.19 13.25
N ALA A 163 -6.70 8.85 11.97
CA ALA A 163 -5.69 8.15 11.17
C ALA A 163 -4.40 8.97 11.02
N ASP A 164 -4.50 10.26 10.72
CA ASP A 164 -3.32 11.14 10.61
C ASP A 164 -2.57 11.30 11.92
N LEU A 165 -3.28 11.36 13.06
CA LEU A 165 -2.63 11.41 14.37
C LEU A 165 -1.88 10.12 14.70
N ILE A 166 -2.38 8.96 14.28
CA ILE A 166 -1.67 7.67 14.44
C ILE A 166 -0.39 7.67 13.60
N ILE A 167 -0.48 8.10 12.33
CA ILE A 167 0.65 8.22 11.42
C ILE A 167 1.70 9.18 11.99
N ALA A 168 1.29 10.39 12.38
CA ALA A 168 2.19 11.40 12.93
C ALA A 168 2.91 10.92 14.19
N LYS A 169 2.22 10.22 15.10
CA LYS A 169 2.84 9.62 16.30
C LYS A 169 3.87 8.56 15.93
N GLY A 170 3.55 7.68 14.98
CA GLY A 170 4.46 6.63 14.52
C GLY A 170 5.73 7.20 13.91
N PHE A 171 5.60 8.15 12.98
CA PHE A 171 6.75 8.81 12.35
C PHE A 171 7.56 9.67 13.33
N ALA A 172 6.91 10.37 14.26
CA ALA A 172 7.62 11.09 15.32
C ALA A 172 8.40 10.15 16.27
N ALA A 173 7.89 8.95 16.53
CA ALA A 173 8.63 7.94 17.29
C ALA A 173 9.82 7.38 16.47
N GLY A 174 9.62 7.10 15.19
CA GLY A 174 10.67 6.68 14.26
C GLY A 174 11.80 7.70 14.15
N ALA A 175 11.46 8.99 13.98
CA ALA A 175 12.42 10.09 13.94
C ALA A 175 13.29 10.20 15.21
N LYS A 176 12.79 9.76 16.37
CA LYS A 176 13.51 9.75 17.64
C LYS A 176 14.36 8.49 17.84
N GLY A 177 14.39 7.56 16.87
CA GLY A 177 14.98 6.23 17.04
C GLY A 177 14.24 5.36 18.06
N LYS A 178 12.97 5.68 18.36
CA LYS A 178 12.16 4.98 19.36
C LYS A 178 11.18 3.98 18.75
N SER A 179 11.14 3.84 17.42
CA SER A 179 10.39 2.75 16.78
C SER A 179 11.13 1.44 17.03
N GLY A 180 10.59 0.59 17.89
CA GLY A 180 11.08 -0.76 18.16
C GLY A 180 10.85 -1.72 16.98
N TYR A 181 11.45 -1.41 15.83
CA TYR A 181 11.62 -2.37 14.76
C TYR A 181 13.10 -2.77 14.73
N ASP A 182 13.39 -3.94 15.29
CA ASP A 182 14.69 -4.58 15.15
C ASP A 182 14.74 -5.32 13.80
N PRO A 183 15.57 -4.88 12.84
CA PRO A 183 15.72 -5.57 11.55
C PRO A 183 16.36 -6.97 11.68
N LYS A 184 16.84 -7.37 12.87
CA LYS A 184 17.55 -8.63 13.10
C LYS A 184 16.78 -9.70 13.86
N GLY A 185 15.47 -9.54 14.09
CA GLY A 185 14.56 -10.65 14.45
C GLY A 185 15.11 -11.72 15.41
N HIS A 186 15.65 -11.33 16.57
CA HIS A 186 15.90 -12.27 17.67
C HIS A 186 14.93 -11.95 18.81
N ASN A 187 13.86 -12.74 18.91
CA ASN A 187 13.24 -13.06 20.19
C ASN A 187 13.71 -14.45 20.60
#